data_AF-A0A2I0TCL1-F1
#
_entry.id   AF-A0A2I0TCL1-F1
#
_cell.length_a   1.000
_cell.length_b   1.000
_cell.length_c   1.000
_cell.angle_alpha   90.00
_cell.angle_beta   90.00
_cell.angle_gamma   90.00
#
_symmetry.space_group_name_H-M   'P 1'
#
loop_
_entity.id
_entity.type
_entity.pdbx_description
1 polymer ?
#
loop_
_entity_poly.entity_id
_entity_poly.type
_entity_poly.pdbx_seq_one_letter_code
_entity_poly.pdbx_strand_id
1 'polypeptide(L)' 'MTPFLIRWTKTAGSASDRFQDSSVFNETLRISNIQRHQGGRYYCKAENGLGSPAIKSIRVDVYFSSGIQQHLELRLLLLQ' A
#
# COMPACT_ATOMS: atom_id res chain seq x y z
N MET A 1 -26.45 0.21 -5.31
CA MET A 1 -25.23 0.94 -4.90
C MET A 1 -24.08 -0.04 -4.97
N THR A 2 -23.16 0.15 -5.91
CA THR A 2 -21.92 -0.64 -6.01
C THR A 2 -21.00 -0.27 -4.85
N PRO A 3 -20.45 -1.24 -4.09
CA PRO A 3 -19.50 -0.93 -3.02
C PRO A 3 -18.24 -0.30 -3.62
N PHE A 4 -17.66 0.67 -2.93
CA PHE A 4 -16.36 1.22 -3.29
C PHE A 4 -15.32 0.11 -3.19
N LEU A 5 -14.57 -0.13 -4.27
CA LEU A 5 -13.49 -1.10 -4.31
C LEU A 5 -12.17 -0.36 -4.14
N ILE A 6 -11.42 -0.70 -3.09
CA ILE A 6 -10.04 -0.23 -2.88
C ILE A 6 -9.07 -1.37 -3.16
N ARG A 7 -8.12 -1.11 -4.06
CA ARG A 7 -7.08 -2.08 -4.42
C ARG A 7 -5.69 -1.47 -4.32
N TRP A 8 -4.84 -2.12 -3.54
CA TRP A 8 -3.42 -1.80 -3.43
C TRP A 8 -2.58 -2.65 -4.37
N THR A 9 -1.59 -2.05 -5.00
CA THR A 9 -0.62 -2.73 -5.88
C THR A 9 0.76 -2.14 -5.66
N LYS A 10 1.81 -2.96 -5.67
CA LYS A 10 3.20 -2.51 -5.71
C LYS A 10 3.67 -2.54 -7.17
N THR A 11 4.40 -1.51 -7.60
CA THR A 11 5.12 -1.57 -8.90
C THR A 11 6.10 -2.74 -8.83
N ALA A 12 6.14 -3.60 -9.86
CA ALA A 12 6.92 -4.82 -9.84
C ALA A 12 8.39 -4.59 -9.39
N GLY A 13 8.76 -5.26 -8.30
CA GLY A 13 10.11 -5.67 -7.93
C GLY A 13 10.16 -7.20 -7.85
N SER A 14 11.30 -7.80 -7.42
CA SER A 14 11.52 -9.26 -7.36
C SER A 14 10.28 -10.05 -6.94
N ALA A 15 9.95 -11.17 -7.59
CA ALA A 15 8.71 -11.94 -7.41
C ALA A 15 8.36 -12.35 -5.95
N SER A 16 9.32 -12.25 -5.03
CA SER A 16 9.15 -12.41 -3.58
C SER A 16 8.50 -11.20 -2.88
N ASP A 17 8.31 -10.08 -3.57
CA ASP A 17 7.65 -8.83 -3.09
C ASP A 17 6.14 -8.97 -2.91
N ARG A 18 5.60 -10.18 -3.09
CA ARG A 18 4.22 -10.44 -2.74
C ARG A 18 4.04 -10.05 -1.28
N PHE A 19 2.91 -9.44 -1.03
CA PHE A 19 2.31 -8.99 0.22
C PHE A 19 2.25 -10.05 1.36
N GLN A 20 3.27 -10.91 1.51
CA GLN A 20 3.31 -12.10 2.37
C GLN A 20 3.05 -11.76 3.84
N ASP A 21 3.46 -10.57 4.28
CA ASP A 21 3.23 -10.06 5.65
C ASP A 21 2.49 -8.71 5.64
N SER A 22 1.53 -8.58 4.73
CA SER A 22 0.71 -7.38 4.64
C SER A 22 -0.76 -7.70 4.52
N SER A 23 -1.57 -6.85 5.11
CA SER A 23 -3.02 -6.98 5.12
C SER A 23 -3.65 -5.69 4.63
N VAL A 24 -4.84 -5.81 4.02
CA VAL A 24 -5.70 -4.67 3.70
C VAL A 24 -6.86 -4.72 4.67
N PHE A 25 -6.96 -3.74 5.56
CA PHE A 25 -8.05 -3.60 6.53
C PHE A 25 -8.60 -2.19 6.46
N ASN A 26 -9.93 -2.04 6.33
CA ASN A 26 -10.58 -0.74 6.12
C ASN A 26 -9.81 0.10 5.09
N GLU A 27 -9.56 -0.51 3.93
CA GLU A 27 -8.93 0.15 2.77
C GLU A 27 -7.47 0.59 2.99
N THR A 28 -6.91 0.28 4.16
CA THR A 28 -5.56 0.65 4.57
C THR A 28 -4.63 -0.53 4.33
N LEU A 29 -3.54 -0.30 3.62
CA LEU A 29 -2.46 -1.29 3.50
C LEU A 29 -1.57 -1.21 4.73
N ARG A 30 -1.50 -2.31 5.48
CA ARG A 30 -0.60 -2.49 6.62
C ARG A 30 0.48 -3.49 6.23
N ILE A 31 1.75 -3.11 6.40
CA ILE A 31 2.90 -3.98 6.16
C ILE A 31 3.65 -4.10 7.49
N SER A 32 3.62 -5.29 8.06
CA SER A 32 4.34 -5.61 9.28
C SER A 32 5.78 -6.01 8.94
N ASN A 33 6.73 -5.74 9.84
CA ASN A 33 8.12 -6.19 9.74
C ASN A 33 8.77 -5.88 8.37
N ILE A 34 8.55 -4.65 7.89
CA ILE A 34 8.95 -4.26 6.53
C ILE A 34 10.46 -4.39 6.30
N GLN A 35 10.82 -4.99 5.17
CA GLN A 35 12.21 -5.22 4.75
C GLN A 35 12.65 -4.20 3.70
N ARG A 36 13.96 -3.96 3.57
CA ARG A 36 14.51 -3.01 2.57
C ARG A 36 14.04 -3.29 1.15
N HIS A 37 13.95 -4.55 0.74
CA HIS A 37 13.50 -4.92 -0.60
C HIS A 37 12.01 -4.62 -0.84
N GLN A 38 11.22 -4.49 0.22
CA GLN A 38 9.81 -4.10 0.16
C GLN A 38 9.62 -2.59 -0.01
N GLY A 39 10.69 -1.79 0.02
CA GLY A 39 10.66 -0.40 -0.44
C GLY A 39 10.24 -0.30 -1.92
N GLY A 40 9.70 0.85 -2.32
CA GLY A 40 9.27 1.08 -3.70
C GLY A 40 7.99 1.91 -3.82
N ARG A 41 7.42 1.93 -5.03
CA ARG A 41 6.20 2.69 -5.32
C ARG A 41 4.97 1.80 -5.22
N TYR A 42 4.04 2.20 -4.35
CA TYR A 42 2.74 1.58 -4.13
C TYR A 42 1.66 2.45 -4.76
N TYR A 43 0.63 1.81 -5.34
CA TYR A 43 -0.55 2.46 -5.89
C TYR A 43 -1.79 1.98 -5.17
N CYS A 44 -2.66 2.93 -4.85
CA CYS A 44 -4.03 2.68 -4.46
C CYS A 44 -4.95 3.08 -5.61
N LYS A 45 -5.85 2.17 -6.00
CA LYS A 45 -6.93 2.41 -6.95
C LYS A 45 -8.26 2.38 -6.19
N ALA A 46 -9.05 3.44 -6.33
CA ALA A 46 -10.41 3.54 -5.80
C ALA A 46 -11.44 3.60 -6.93
N GLU A 47 -12.45 2.74 -6.85
CA GLU A 47 -13.49 2.61 -7.88
C GLU A 47 -14.86 2.54 -7.22
N ASN A 48 -15.74 3.48 -7.55
CA ASN A 48 -17.13 3.53 -7.06
C ASN A 48 -18.15 3.11 -8.14
N GLY A 49 -17.67 2.67 -9.32
CA GLY A 49 -18.48 2.32 -10.49
C GLY A 49 -18.94 3.52 -11.33
N LEU A 50 -18.52 4.74 -11.00
CA LEU A 50 -18.86 5.96 -11.73
C LEU A 50 -17.61 6.65 -12.27
N GLY A 51 -17.56 6.79 -13.60
CA GLY A 51 -16.46 7.47 -14.27
C GLY A 51 -15.13 6.73 -14.15
N SER A 52 -14.03 7.47 -14.29
CA SER A 52 -12.68 6.89 -14.20
C SER A 52 -12.27 6.68 -12.74
N PRO A 53 -11.59 5.57 -12.41
CA PRO A 53 -11.14 5.30 -11.07
C PRO A 53 -10.09 6.33 -10.61
N ALA A 54 -10.13 6.69 -9.32
CA ALA A 54 -9.11 7.53 -8.72
C ALA A 54 -7.85 6.68 -8.42
N ILE A 55 -6.68 7.18 -8.83
CA ILE A 55 -5.40 6.49 -8.61
C ILE A 55 -4.42 7.44 -7.95
N LYS A 56 -3.78 6.98 -6.87
CA LYS A 56 -2.70 7.71 -6.18
C LYS A 56 -1.52 6.77 -5.93
N SER A 57 -0.32 7.34 -5.96
CA SER A 57 0.92 6.59 -5.71
C SER A 57 1.67 7.15 -4.51
N ILE A 58 2.28 6.27 -3.72
CA ILE A 58 3.12 6.59 -2.57
C ILE A 58 4.47 5.92 -2.78
N ARG A 59 5.57 6.65 -2.53
CA ARG A 59 6.91 6.07 -2.48
C ARG A 59 7.27 5.75 -1.04
N VAL A 60 7.70 4.51 -0.80
CA VAL A 60 8.15 4.02 0.50
C VAL A 60 9.65 3.78 0.44
N ASP A 61 10.40 4.51 1.27
CA ASP A 61 11.83 4.32 1.47
C ASP A 61 12.05 3.71 2.88
N VAL A 62 12.76 2.59 2.97
CA VAL A 62 12.94 1.82 4.21
C VAL A 62 14.35 2.03 4.78
N TYR A 63 14.42 2.59 5.99
CA TYR A 63 15.67 2.89 6.69
C TYR A 63 15.76 2.05 7.96
N PHE A 64 16.75 1.15 8.08
CA PHE A 64 17.00 0.47 9.35
C PHE A 64 17.86 1.34 10.27
N SER A 65 17.29 1.77 11.39
CA SER A 65 18.02 2.10 12.61
C SER A 65 18.04 0.86 13.50
N SER A 66 19.22 0.45 13.97
CA SER A 66 19.41 -0.75 14.78
C SER A 66 18.54 -0.71 16.05
N GLY A 67 17.51 -1.58 16.12
CA GLY A 67 16.83 -1.92 17.38
C GLY A 67 15.30 -1.72 17.47
N ILE A 68 14.59 -1.30 16.42
CA ILE A 68 13.14 -1.04 16.50
C ILE A 68 12.38 -1.90 15.48
N GLN A 69 11.33 -2.62 15.92
CA GLN A 69 10.37 -3.26 15.00
C GLN A 69 9.63 -2.16 14.22
N GLN A 70 9.79 -2.15 12.90
CA GLN A 70 9.21 -1.11 12.04
C GLN A 70 7.85 -1.57 11.49
N HIS A 71 6.79 -0.86 11.87
CA HIS A 71 5.45 -0.99 11.32
C HIS A 71 5.15 0.23 10.44
N LEU A 72 4.64 0.01 9.23
CA LEU A 72 4.27 1.08 8.31
C LEU A 72 2.78 0.99 7.96
N GLU A 73 2.06 2.10 8.18
CA GLU A 73 0.68 2.26 7.73
C GLU A 73 0.60 3.21 6.55
N LEU A 74 0.18 2.69 5.40
CA LEU A 74 -0.10 3.52 4.24
C LEU A 74 -1.61 3.75 4.16
N ARG A 75 -2.02 4.97 4.51
CA ARG A 75 -3.39 5.45 4.36
C ARG A 75 -3.46 6.41 3.20
N LEU A 76 -4.46 6.25 2.34
CA LEU A 76 -4.88 7.34 1.48
C LEU A 76 -5.71 8.29 2.34
N LEU A 77 -5.23 9.52 2.53
CA LEU A 77 -6.16 10.63 2.70
C LEU A 77 -6.78 10.83 1.31
N LEU A 78 -7.92 10.19 1.07
CA LEU A 78 -8.82 10.68 0.02
C LEU A 78 -9.06 12.14 0.36
N LEU A 79 -8.72 13.02 -0.58
CA LEU A 79 -8.85 14.46 -0.44
C LEU A 79 -10.19 14.79 0.25
N GLN A 80 -10.09 15.57 1.32
CA GLN A 80 -11.12 16.53 1.70
C GLN A 80 -11.42 17.45 0.51
#